data_AF-A0A7C5VTU3-F1
#
_entry.id   AF-A0A7C5VTU3-F1
#
_cell.length_a   1.000
_cell.length_b   1.000
_cell.length_c   1.000
_cell.angle_alpha   90.00
_cell.angle_beta   90.00
_cell.angle_gamma   90.00
#
_symmetry.space_group_name_H-M   'P 1'
#
loop_
_entity.id
_entity.type
_entity.pdbx_description
1 polymer ?
#
loop_
_entity_poly.entity_id
_entity_poly.type
_entity_poly.pdbx_seq_one_letter_code
_entity_poly.pdbx_strand_id
1 'polypeptide(L)'
;MKKYIIGATDVKIITLGLSIYREALLETARRFLSGYNVSHELKEAIHREVQALEELLSKMSPDSEFVLTSPDKETRSILMSGCRVFSEVFELVKSRLSEKVEKLDSKEIDYLEKRLKDLLESPVLLEA
;
A
#
# COMPACT_ATOMS: atom_id res chain seq x y z
N MET A 1 -8.97 22.93 11.42
CA MET A 1 -8.42 21.59 11.11
C MET A 1 -8.38 21.44 9.60
N LYS A 2 -7.24 21.05 9.00
CA LYS A 2 -7.16 20.77 7.56
C LYS A 2 -7.70 19.37 7.31
N LYS A 3 -8.54 19.23 6.28
CA LYS A 3 -9.03 17.93 5.78
C LYS A 3 -8.31 17.63 4.47
N TYR A 4 -7.83 16.41 4.31
CA TYR A 4 -7.26 15.93 3.06
C TYR A 4 -8.17 14.85 2.47
N ILE A 5 -8.42 14.92 1.17
CA ILE A 5 -9.30 13.98 0.48
C ILE A 5 -8.44 13.15 -0.46
N ILE A 6 -8.46 11.83 -0.25
CA ILE A 6 -7.88 10.85 -1.17
C ILE A 6 -9.01 10.41 -2.10
N GLY A 7 -8.85 10.61 -3.40
CA GLY A 7 -9.87 10.28 -4.39
C GLY A 7 -10.10 8.78 -4.53
N ALA A 8 -11.28 8.35 -4.97
CA ALA A 8 -11.65 6.93 -4.99
C ALA A 8 -10.64 6.04 -5.76
N THR A 9 -10.10 6.51 -6.90
CA THR A 9 -9.06 5.77 -7.64
C THR A 9 -7.79 5.57 -6.82
N ASP A 10 -7.38 6.57 -6.04
CA ASP A 10 -6.20 6.47 -5.17
C ASP A 10 -6.48 5.53 -4.00
N VAL A 11 -7.70 5.54 -3.48
CA VAL A 11 -8.14 4.59 -2.45
C VAL A 11 -8.03 3.16 -2.97
N LYS A 12 -8.38 2.89 -4.23
CA LYS A 12 -8.20 1.55 -4.85
C LYS A 12 -6.73 1.15 -4.89
N ILE A 13 -5.86 2.05 -5.36
CA ILE A 13 -4.41 1.83 -5.45
C ILE A 13 -3.83 1.52 -4.07
N ILE A 14 -4.11 2.38 -3.09
CA ILE A 14 -3.59 2.25 -1.72
C ILE A 14 -4.12 0.97 -1.07
N THR A 15 -5.42 0.72 -1.15
CA THR A 15 -6.06 -0.47 -0.56
C THR A 15 -5.44 -1.76 -1.11
N LEU A 16 -5.18 -1.82 -2.42
CA LEU A 16 -4.56 -2.98 -3.04
C LEU A 16 -3.12 -3.18 -2.55
N GLY A 17 -2.33 -2.11 -2.49
CA GLY A 17 -0.97 -2.15 -1.95
C GLY A 17 -0.92 -2.59 -0.48
N LEU A 18 -1.79 -2.05 0.37
CA LEU A 18 -1.90 -2.42 1.79
C LEU A 18 -2.33 -3.87 1.98
N SER A 19 -3.23 -4.37 1.12
CA SER A 19 -3.68 -5.77 1.16
C SER A 19 -2.54 -6.73 0.83
N ILE A 20 -1.76 -6.44 -0.23
CA ILE A 20 -0.58 -7.23 -0.59
C ILE A 20 0.47 -7.16 0.53
N TYR A 21 0.69 -5.98 1.10
CA TYR A 21 1.65 -5.81 2.20
C TYR A 21 1.25 -6.64 3.43
N ARG A 22 -0.02 -6.60 3.81
CA ARG A 22 -0.58 -7.43 4.89
C ARG A 22 -0.36 -8.93 4.62
N GLU A 23 -0.65 -9.40 3.42
CA GLU A 23 -0.46 -10.81 3.05
C GLU A 23 1.02 -11.22 3.13
N ALA A 24 1.93 -10.36 2.67
CA ALA A 24 3.37 -10.59 2.75
C ALA A 24 3.87 -10.69 4.22
N LEU A 25 3.37 -9.82 5.11
CA LEU A 25 3.68 -9.88 6.54
C LEU A 25 3.15 -11.16 7.19
N LEU A 26 1.91 -11.55 6.89
CA LEU A 26 1.31 -12.78 7.40
C LEU A 26 2.06 -14.03 6.92
N GLU A 27 2.46 -14.06 5.65
CA GLU A 27 3.23 -15.18 5.10
C GLU A 27 4.64 -15.22 5.69
N THR A 28 5.27 -14.05 5.91
CA THR A 28 6.55 -13.94 6.62
C THR A 28 6.42 -14.48 8.04
N ALA A 29 5.35 -14.10 8.74
CA ALA A 29 5.05 -14.60 10.08
C ALA A 29 4.89 -16.13 10.08
N ARG A 30 4.13 -16.67 9.14
CA ARG A 30 3.87 -18.10 9.01
C ARG A 30 5.14 -18.90 8.70
N ARG A 31 5.95 -18.47 7.73
CA ARG A 31 7.13 -19.23 7.25
C ARG A 31 8.36 -19.08 8.14
N PHE A 32 8.61 -17.88 8.64
CA PHE A 32 9.89 -17.57 9.30
C PHE A 32 9.78 -17.54 10.82
N LEU A 33 8.65 -17.13 11.40
CA LEU A 33 8.53 -17.00 12.86
C LEU A 33 8.15 -18.33 13.56
N SER A 34 7.68 -19.32 12.80
CA SER A 34 7.28 -20.64 13.30
C SER A 34 8.46 -21.63 13.40
N GLY A 35 9.53 -21.43 12.63
CA GLY A 35 10.66 -22.38 12.52
C GLY A 35 12.03 -21.84 12.95
N TYR A 36 12.19 -20.53 13.12
CA TYR A 36 13.47 -19.91 13.50
C TYR A 36 13.43 -19.33 14.91
N ASN A 37 14.59 -19.21 15.56
CA ASN A 37 14.75 -18.61 16.89
C ASN A 37 14.67 -17.07 16.81
N VAL A 38 13.51 -16.58 16.38
CA VAL A 38 13.24 -15.16 16.17
C VAL A 38 12.86 -14.51 17.50
N SER A 39 13.41 -13.33 17.77
CA SER A 39 13.14 -12.57 18.99
C SER A 39 11.64 -12.27 19.14
N HIS A 40 11.18 -12.25 20.39
CA HIS A 40 9.81 -11.88 20.74
C HIS A 40 9.43 -10.50 20.18
N GLU A 41 10.36 -9.55 20.26
CA GLU A 41 10.20 -8.17 19.77
C GLU A 41 9.83 -8.12 18.28
N LEU A 42 10.45 -8.97 17.44
CA LEU A 42 10.15 -8.99 16.01
C LEU A 42 8.75 -9.57 15.73
N LYS A 43 8.32 -10.57 16.52
CA LYS A 43 6.97 -11.13 16.41
C LYS A 43 5.91 -10.10 16.80
N GLU A 44 6.14 -9.36 17.88
CA GLU A 44 5.26 -8.28 18.32
C GLU A 44 5.24 -7.10 17.34
N ALA A 45 6.38 -6.77 16.74
CA ALA A 45 6.45 -5.73 15.71
C ALA A 45 5.57 -6.09 14.50
N ILE A 46 5.70 -7.31 13.97
CA ILE A 46 4.87 -7.78 12.84
C ILE A 46 3.39 -7.81 13.22
N HIS A 47 3.05 -8.26 14.43
CA HIS A 47 1.66 -8.29 14.88
C HIS A 47 1.04 -6.88 14.95
N ARG A 48 1.76 -5.91 15.53
CA ARG A 48 1.31 -4.51 15.60
C ARG A 48 1.13 -3.89 14.22
N GLU A 49 2.07 -4.13 13.31
CA GLU A 49 1.99 -3.66 11.93
C GLU A 49 0.77 -4.23 11.20
N VAL A 50 0.52 -5.54 11.32
CA VAL A 50 -0.65 -6.20 10.72
C VAL A 50 -1.95 -5.63 11.29
N GLN A 51 -2.02 -5.43 12.61
CA GLN A 51 -3.20 -4.84 13.24
C GLN A 51 -3.46 -3.42 12.72
N ALA A 52 -2.43 -2.58 12.65
CA ALA A 52 -2.57 -1.21 12.15
C ALA A 52 -3.04 -1.17 10.68
N LEU A 53 -2.54 -2.09 9.84
CA LEU A 53 -2.99 -2.28 8.47
C LEU A 53 -4.47 -2.67 8.40
N GLU A 54 -4.90 -3.65 9.20
CA GLU A 54 -6.28 -4.11 9.23
C GLU A 54 -7.25 -3.03 9.71
N GLU A 55 -6.87 -2.27 10.74
CA GLU A 55 -7.64 -1.13 11.22
C GLU A 55 -7.80 -0.05 10.15
N LEU A 56 -6.75 0.24 9.39
CA LEU A 56 -6.81 1.22 8.31
C LEU A 56 -7.66 0.71 7.13
N LEU A 57 -7.45 -0.54 6.70
CA LEU A 57 -8.23 -1.19 5.65
C LEU A 57 -9.72 -1.23 5.99
N SER A 58 -10.09 -1.47 7.25
CA SER A 58 -11.49 -1.49 7.69
C SER A 58 -12.21 -0.15 7.51
N LYS A 59 -11.46 0.96 7.42
CA LYS A 59 -11.97 2.33 7.25
C LYS A 59 -11.96 2.78 5.80
N MET A 60 -11.26 2.06 4.92
CA MET A 60 -11.12 2.40 3.50
C MET A 60 -12.10 1.58 2.67
N SER A 61 -12.97 2.26 1.92
CA SER A 61 -13.80 1.62 0.90
C SER A 61 -13.21 1.93 -0.47
N PRO A 62 -12.85 0.91 -1.28
CA PRO A 62 -12.31 1.10 -2.63
C PRO A 62 -13.20 1.98 -3.52
N ASP A 63 -14.50 2.02 -3.27
CA ASP A 63 -15.47 2.72 -4.13
C ASP A 63 -15.83 4.12 -3.65
N SER A 64 -15.19 4.61 -2.58
CA SER A 64 -15.43 5.96 -2.07
C SER A 64 -14.14 6.75 -1.87
N GLU A 65 -14.27 8.07 -1.83
CA GLU A 65 -13.20 8.92 -1.32
C GLU A 65 -12.89 8.59 0.14
N PHE A 66 -11.65 8.81 0.54
CA PHE A 66 -11.20 8.62 1.91
C PHE A 66 -10.74 9.96 2.49
N VAL A 67 -11.39 10.37 3.58
CA VAL A 67 -11.15 11.68 4.20
C VAL A 67 -10.21 11.52 5.38
N LEU A 68 -9.00 12.05 5.22
CA LEU A 68 -8.00 12.14 6.27
C LEU A 68 -8.21 13.43 7.08
N THR A 69 -8.59 13.26 8.34
CA THR A 69 -8.75 14.37 9.27
C THR A 69 -7.60 14.37 10.28
N SER A 70 -6.67 15.32 10.12
CA SER A 70 -5.48 15.44 10.99
C SER A 70 -4.76 14.10 11.25
N PRO A 71 -4.37 13.35 10.19
CA PRO A 71 -3.77 12.04 10.38
C PRO A 71 -2.43 12.15 11.11
N ASP A 72 -2.22 11.24 12.06
CA ASP A 72 -0.94 11.06 12.73
C ASP A 72 0.13 10.53 11.76
N LYS A 73 1.38 10.56 12.23
CA LYS A 73 2.55 10.14 11.46
C LYS A 73 2.49 8.66 11.06
N GLU A 74 1.90 7.82 11.91
CA GLU A 74 1.80 6.38 11.68
C GLU A 74 0.83 6.06 10.53
N THR A 75 -0.36 6.64 10.55
CA THR A 75 -1.35 6.50 9.48
C THR A 75 -0.78 6.91 8.13
N ARG A 76 -0.06 8.03 8.06
CA ARG A 76 0.60 8.48 6.82
C ARG A 76 1.68 7.51 6.37
N SER A 77 2.50 7.03 7.29
CA SER A 77 3.56 6.06 7.01
C SER A 77 2.97 4.78 6.42
N ILE A 78 1.88 4.26 7.00
CA ILE A 78 1.21 3.05 6.54
C ILE A 78 0.63 3.27 5.14
N LEU A 79 -0.12 4.35 4.91
CA LEU A 79 -0.65 4.69 3.58
C LEU A 79 0.46 4.76 2.54
N MET A 80 1.61 5.33 2.90
CA MET A 80 2.77 5.41 2.02
C MET A 80 3.39 4.05 1.72
N SER A 81 3.49 3.16 2.70
CA SER A 81 3.89 1.77 2.47
C SER A 81 2.97 1.09 1.45
N GLY A 82 1.66 1.34 1.53
CA GLY A 82 0.69 0.86 0.53
C GLY A 82 1.02 1.31 -0.89
N CYS A 83 1.24 2.61 -1.11
CA CYS A 83 1.62 3.13 -2.43
C CYS A 83 2.91 2.50 -2.94
N ARG A 84 3.93 2.35 -2.09
CA ARG A 84 5.23 1.78 -2.47
C ARG A 84 5.11 0.32 -2.88
N VAL A 85 4.43 -0.49 -2.07
CA VAL A 85 4.21 -1.91 -2.38
C VAL A 85 3.44 -2.07 -3.68
N PHE A 86 2.39 -1.28 -3.89
CA PHE A 86 1.67 -1.33 -5.17
C PHE A 86 2.57 -0.93 -6.35
N SER A 87 3.39 0.11 -6.20
CA SER A 87 4.34 0.54 -7.24
C SER A 87 5.32 -0.57 -7.62
N GLU A 88 5.90 -1.28 -6.64
CA GLU A 88 6.83 -2.39 -6.89
C GLU A 88 6.14 -3.56 -7.60
N VAL A 89 4.93 -3.91 -7.16
CA VAL A 89 4.14 -4.98 -7.80
C VAL A 89 3.73 -4.59 -9.21
N PHE A 90 3.33 -3.34 -9.43
CA PHE A 90 2.97 -2.81 -10.73
C PHE A 90 4.13 -2.92 -11.73
N GLU A 91 5.33 -2.49 -11.34
CA GLU A 91 6.52 -2.61 -12.18
C GLU A 91 6.87 -4.07 -12.50
N LEU A 92 6.76 -4.97 -11.53
CA LEU A 92 6.97 -6.40 -11.75
C LEU A 92 5.97 -6.98 -12.77
N VAL A 93 4.69 -6.63 -12.64
CA VAL A 93 3.64 -7.08 -13.57
C VAL A 93 3.87 -6.52 -14.97
N LYS A 94 4.17 -5.22 -15.08
CA LYS A 94 4.50 -4.54 -16.35
C LYS A 94 5.67 -5.22 -17.07
N SER A 95 6.75 -5.50 -16.35
CA SER A 95 7.92 -6.23 -16.90
C SER A 95 7.50 -7.59 -17.47
N ARG A 96 6.76 -8.39 -16.71
CA ARG A 96 6.32 -9.73 -17.14
C ARG A 96 5.38 -9.73 -18.33
N LEU A 97 4.51 -8.72 -18.43
CA LEU A 97 3.59 -8.59 -19.57
C LEU A 97 4.34 -8.16 -20.83
N SER A 98 5.36 -7.29 -20.70
CA SER A 98 6.22 -6.91 -21.81
C SER A 98 7.02 -8.08 -22.39
N GLU A 99 7.48 -8.99 -21.52
CA GLU A 99 8.18 -10.23 -21.93
C GLU A 99 7.28 -11.20 -22.72
N LYS A 100 5.96 -11.16 -22.48
CA LYS A 100 4.99 -12.04 -23.13
C LYS A 100 4.46 -11.53 -24.47
N VAL A 101 4.94 -10.37 -24.94
CA VAL A 101 4.49 -9.73 -26.20
C VAL A 101 2.96 -9.53 -26.23
N GLU A 102 2.34 -9.36 -25.07
CA GLU A 102 0.93 -8.98 -25.01
C GLU A 102 0.81 -7.50 -25.40
N LYS A 103 -0.13 -7.19 -26.31
CA LYS A 103 -0.47 -5.79 -26.62
C LYS A 103 -1.20 -5.20 -25.41
N LEU A 104 -0.42 -4.67 -24.49
CA LEU A 104 -0.93 -3.85 -23.41
C LEU A 104 -1.47 -2.53 -23.95
N ASP A 105 -2.60 -2.08 -23.40
CA ASP A 105 -3.03 -0.71 -23.61
C ASP A 105 -2.07 0.24 -22.89
N SER A 106 -1.13 0.80 -23.64
CA SER A 106 -0.14 1.75 -23.13
C SER A 106 -0.77 2.94 -22.40
N LYS A 107 -1.99 3.37 -22.78
CA LYS A 107 -2.60 4.58 -22.19
C LYS A 107 -3.03 4.36 -20.75
N GLU A 108 -3.59 3.21 -20.44
CA GLU A 108 -4.02 2.89 -19.07
C GLU A 108 -2.81 2.66 -18.16
N ILE A 109 -1.76 2.03 -18.68
CA ILE A 109 -0.49 1.84 -17.95
C ILE A 109 0.18 3.18 -17.66
N ASP A 110 0.34 4.04 -18.67
CA ASP A 110 0.96 5.35 -18.50
C ASP A 110 0.17 6.23 -17.51
N TYR A 111 -1.17 6.13 -17.55
CA TYR A 111 -2.05 6.82 -16.60
C TYR A 111 -1.82 6.34 -15.16
N LEU A 112 -1.80 5.02 -14.94
CA LEU A 112 -1.58 4.43 -13.62
C LEU A 112 -0.17 4.76 -13.09
N GLU A 113 0.86 4.68 -13.94
CA GLU A 113 2.24 5.02 -13.59
C GLU A 113 2.37 6.48 -13.15
N LYS A 114 1.80 7.41 -13.93
CA LYS A 114 1.75 8.82 -13.56
C LYS A 114 1.03 9.01 -12.23
N ARG A 115 -0.12 8.34 -12.04
CA ARG A 115 -0.91 8.49 -10.82
C ARG A 115 -0.18 7.98 -9.57
N LEU A 116 0.55 6.88 -9.70
CA LEU A 116 1.39 6.36 -8.62
C LEU A 116 2.49 7.33 -8.23
N LYS A 117 3.15 7.92 -9.23
CA LYS A 117 4.17 8.94 -8.99
C LYS A 117 3.58 10.14 -8.25
N ASP A 118 2.43 10.64 -8.69
CA ASP A 118 1.73 11.75 -8.05
C ASP A 118 1.36 11.42 -6.58
N LEU A 119 0.98 10.17 -6.29
CA LEU A 119 0.70 9.71 -4.92
C LEU A 119 1.94 9.63 -4.04
N LEU A 120 3.05 9.10 -4.57
CA LEU A 120 4.32 8.98 -3.85
C LEU A 120 4.96 10.35 -3.56
N GLU A 121 4.71 11.34 -4.42
CA GLU A 121 5.16 12.72 -4.27
C GLU A 121 4.12 13.62 -3.55
N SER A 122 2.98 13.05 -3.14
CA SER A 122 1.86 13.82 -2.59
C SER A 122 2.21 14.47 -1.25
N PRO A 123 2.10 15.81 -1.12
CA PRO A 123 2.30 16.50 0.16
C PRO A 123 1.38 15.99 1.28
N VAL A 124 0.20 15.48 0.91
CA VAL A 124 -0.77 14.89 1.84
C VAL A 124 -0.18 13.70 2.60
N LEU A 125 0.61 12.89 1.91
CA LEU A 125 1.22 11.68 2.46
C LEU A 125 2.64 11.93 2.99
N LEU A 126 3.31 12.98 2.51
CA LEU A 126 4.70 13.31 2.85
C LEU A 126 4.87 14.31 4.00
N GLU A 127 3.85 15.08 4.38
CA GLU A 127 3.96 16.03 5.49
C GLU A 127 4.34 15.28 6.79
N ALA A 128 5.48 15.68 7.37
CA ALA A 128 6.10 15.15 8.60
C ALA A 128 5.56 15.81 9.88
#